data_AF-A0A7Y7YDZ7-F1
#
_entry.id   AF-A0A7Y7YDZ7-F1
#
_cell.length_a   1.000
_cell.length_b   1.000
_cell.length_c   1.000
_cell.angle_alpha   90.00
_cell.angle_beta   90.00
_cell.angle_gamma   90.00
#
_symmetry.space_group_name_H-M   'P 1'
#
loop_
_entity.id
_entity.type
_entity.pdbx_description
1 polymer ?
#
loop_
_entity_poly.entity_id
_entity_poly.type
_entity_poly.pdbx_seq_one_letter_code
_entity_poly.pdbx_strand_id
1 'polypeptide(L)'
;MYIPSDPKVIQAVAEDGFVRRWVFWLPLVIAALLVYLSPDEYVSLSGALKLFTWLPVLVFPSIDVWASRSSFPDNTRMLFSFFAYASIYYAVLVAGWEKYKLAFIGERHSPKRHLKPLIVVMYLLPPLLLFSVALPAEEKCLNLCIHESRLLQLIYAFLLSFWLGFGLASLYWWIRNFSRIHF
;
A
#
# COMPACT_ATOMS: atom_id res chain seq x y z
N MET A 1 -25.89 6.10 -7.97
CA MET A 1 -25.97 5.71 -6.54
C MET A 1 -24.89 6.50 -5.80
N TYR A 2 -25.26 7.60 -5.14
CA TYR A 2 -24.32 8.39 -4.33
C TYR A 2 -24.14 7.64 -3.02
N ILE A 3 -22.98 7.02 -2.82
CA ILE A 3 -22.61 6.49 -1.49
C ILE A 3 -22.34 7.75 -0.66
N PRO A 4 -23.20 8.10 0.33
CA PRO A 4 -22.93 9.27 1.14
C PRO A 4 -21.63 9.00 1.89
N SER A 5 -20.60 9.79 1.60
CA SER A 5 -19.39 9.81 2.41
C SER A 5 -19.82 10.26 3.80
N ASP A 6 -19.82 9.35 4.78
CA ASP A 6 -20.11 9.72 6.16
C ASP A 6 -19.04 10.74 6.59
N PRO A 7 -19.39 12.01 6.80
CA PRO A 7 -18.42 13.06 7.11
C PRO A 7 -17.61 12.72 8.37
N LYS A 8 -18.16 11.89 9.25
CA LYS A 8 -17.48 11.40 10.45
C LYS A 8 -16.27 10.53 10.14
N VAL A 9 -16.32 9.73 9.07
CA VAL A 9 -15.21 8.85 8.68
C VAL A 9 -14.06 9.66 8.12
N ILE A 10 -14.35 10.63 7.24
CA ILE A 10 -13.33 11.52 6.68
C ILE A 10 -12.69 12.35 7.78
N GLN A 11 -13.51 12.88 8.70
CA GLN A 11 -13.02 13.65 9.84
C GLN A 11 -12.17 12.80 10.79
N ALA A 12 -12.57 11.56 11.07
CA ALA A 12 -11.78 10.64 11.89
C ALA A 12 -10.40 10.33 11.30
N VAL A 13 -10.30 10.18 9.98
CA VAL A 13 -9.01 9.99 9.29
C VAL A 13 -8.18 11.28 9.34
N ALA A 14 -8.81 12.44 9.13
CA ALA A 14 -8.12 13.73 9.18
C ALA A 14 -7.59 14.07 10.58
N GLU A 15 -8.27 13.59 11.63
CA GLU A 15 -7.88 13.78 13.03
C GLU A 15 -6.88 12.72 13.53
N ASP A 16 -6.60 11.68 12.75
CA ASP A 16 -5.64 10.65 13.14
C ASP A 16 -4.21 11.22 13.22
N GLY A 17 -3.66 11.20 14.44
CA GLY A 17 -2.32 11.70 14.72
C GLY A 17 -1.18 10.96 13.99
N PHE A 18 -1.42 9.78 13.44
CA PHE A 18 -0.47 9.08 12.57
C PHE A 18 -0.46 9.68 11.16
N VAL A 19 -1.62 9.82 10.54
CA VAL A 19 -1.79 10.36 9.17
C VAL A 19 -1.37 11.82 9.09
N ARG A 20 -1.52 12.59 10.18
CA ARG A 20 -1.09 14.00 10.24
C ARG A 20 0.43 14.18 10.25
N ARG A 21 1.24 13.14 10.45
CA ARG A 21 2.71 13.27 10.51
C ARG A 21 3.30 13.39 9.11
N TRP A 22 4.30 14.26 8.96
CA TRP A 22 4.95 14.38 7.64
C TRP A 22 5.61 13.10 7.15
N VAL A 23 6.15 12.32 8.07
CA VAL A 23 6.78 11.02 7.81
C VAL A 23 5.81 10.04 7.13
N PHE A 24 4.50 10.14 7.37
CA PHE A 24 3.50 9.30 6.69
C PHE A 24 3.43 9.61 5.18
N TRP A 25 3.48 10.88 4.80
CA TRP A 25 3.32 11.32 3.41
C TRP A 25 4.61 11.23 2.59
N LEU A 26 5.75 10.99 3.24
CA LEU A 26 7.07 11.00 2.59
C LEU A 26 7.15 10.08 1.35
N PRO A 27 6.69 8.81 1.37
CA PRO A 27 6.74 7.97 0.19
C PRO A 27 5.86 8.51 -0.95
N LEU A 28 4.70 9.09 -0.64
CA LEU A 28 3.82 9.66 -1.65
C LEU A 28 4.47 10.87 -2.34
N VAL A 29 5.11 11.75 -1.55
CA VAL A 29 5.84 12.91 -2.09
C VAL A 29 6.98 12.43 -2.99
N ILE A 30 7.80 11.48 -2.53
CA ILE A 30 8.91 10.92 -3.33
C ILE A 30 8.38 10.32 -4.63
N ALA A 31 7.32 9.50 -4.58
CA ALA A 31 6.73 8.90 -5.77
C ALA A 31 6.17 9.95 -6.74
N ALA A 32 5.54 11.00 -6.24
CA ALA A 32 5.06 12.11 -7.07
C ALA A 32 6.22 12.83 -7.77
N LEU A 33 7.32 13.10 -7.06
CA LEU A 33 8.52 13.69 -7.67
C LEU A 33 9.09 12.76 -8.75
N LEU A 34 9.18 11.44 -8.48
CA LEU A 34 9.68 10.47 -9.45
C LEU A 34 8.82 10.37 -10.72
N VAL A 35 7.50 10.43 -10.60
CA VAL A 35 6.57 10.25 -11.72
C VAL A 35 6.32 11.53 -12.52
N TYR A 36 6.35 12.70 -11.87
CA TYR A 36 5.96 13.97 -12.50
C TYR A 36 7.13 14.91 -12.80
N LEU A 37 8.28 14.77 -12.14
CA LEU A 37 9.47 15.60 -12.41
C LEU A 37 10.51 14.88 -13.26
N SER A 38 10.32 13.60 -13.58
CA SER A 38 11.19 12.93 -14.55
C SER A 38 10.88 13.48 -15.95
N PRO A 39 11.85 14.11 -16.64
CA PRO A 39 11.65 14.54 -18.02
C PRO A 39 11.34 13.32 -18.90
N ASP A 40 10.39 13.45 -19.82
CA ASP A 40 9.90 12.37 -20.70
C ASP A 40 11.00 11.71 -21.56
N GLU A 41 12.23 12.26 -21.58
CA GLU A 41 13.34 11.76 -22.41
C GLU A 41 14.59 11.25 -21.68
N TYR A 42 14.76 11.40 -20.36
CA TYR A 42 16.03 11.03 -19.74
C TYR A 42 15.87 10.31 -18.42
N VAL A 43 15.60 9.01 -18.52
CA VAL A 43 16.27 8.06 -17.64
C VAL A 43 16.72 6.82 -18.43
N SER A 44 17.80 6.97 -19.19
CA SER A 44 18.65 5.84 -19.57
C SER A 44 19.42 5.27 -18.35
N LEU A 45 18.80 5.13 -17.16
CA LEU A 45 19.35 4.41 -16.00
C LEU A 45 19.10 2.89 -16.13
N SER A 46 19.40 2.31 -17.29
CA SER A 46 18.97 0.95 -17.64
C SER A 46 19.62 -0.18 -16.79
N GLY A 47 20.58 0.14 -15.90
CA GLY A 47 21.15 -0.79 -14.92
C GLY A 47 20.56 -0.66 -13.52
N ALA A 48 20.61 0.54 -12.92
CA ALA A 48 20.18 0.75 -11.54
C ALA A 48 18.65 0.61 -11.36
N LEU A 49 17.85 1.02 -12.36
CA LEU A 49 16.39 0.80 -12.33
C LEU A 49 16.02 -0.67 -12.43
N LYS A 50 16.75 -1.46 -13.21
CA LYS A 50 16.54 -2.92 -13.28
C LYS A 50 16.83 -3.57 -11.94
N LEU A 51 17.89 -3.13 -11.26
CA LEU A 51 18.21 -3.62 -9.92
C LEU A 51 17.14 -3.24 -8.90
N PHE A 52 16.65 -1.99 -8.94
CA PHE A 52 15.60 -1.52 -8.04
C PHE A 52 14.26 -2.24 -8.24
N THR A 53 13.89 -2.52 -9.50
CA THR A 53 12.61 -3.16 -9.81
C THR A 53 12.64 -4.68 -9.72
N TRP A 54 13.83 -5.31 -9.77
CA TRP A 54 13.99 -6.78 -9.75
C TRP A 54 13.30 -7.42 -8.56
N LEU A 55 13.64 -7.01 -7.33
CA LEU A 55 13.19 -7.73 -6.14
C LEU A 55 11.67 -7.59 -5.95
N PRO A 56 11.05 -6.41 -6.10
CA PRO A 56 9.60 -6.27 -6.10
C PRO A 56 8.91 -7.10 -7.16
N VAL A 57 9.44 -7.15 -8.38
CA VAL A 57 8.87 -7.95 -9.49
C VAL A 57 8.95 -9.45 -9.19
N LEU A 58 10.04 -9.90 -8.56
CA LEU A 58 10.18 -11.30 -8.14
C LEU A 58 9.10 -11.70 -7.11
N VAL A 59 8.79 -10.80 -6.18
CA VAL A 59 7.78 -11.03 -5.14
C VAL A 59 6.36 -10.84 -5.69
N PHE A 60 6.18 -9.86 -6.57
CA PHE A 60 4.91 -9.49 -7.19
C PHE A 60 5.04 -9.46 -8.72
N PRO A 61 4.95 -10.61 -9.40
CA PRO A 61 5.10 -10.70 -10.86
C PRO A 61 4.08 -9.87 -11.64
N SER A 62 2.95 -9.54 -11.01
CA SER A 62 1.90 -8.70 -11.62
C SER A 62 2.40 -7.29 -11.97
N ILE A 63 3.48 -6.81 -11.35
CA ILE A 63 4.09 -5.51 -11.65
C ILE A 63 4.48 -5.42 -13.14
N ASP A 64 5.01 -6.49 -13.72
CA ASP A 64 5.36 -6.52 -15.15
C ASP A 64 4.12 -6.55 -16.04
N VAL A 65 3.04 -7.18 -15.57
CA VAL A 65 1.75 -7.19 -16.27
C VAL A 65 1.10 -5.79 -16.23
N TRP A 66 1.18 -5.10 -15.09
CA TRP A 66 0.78 -3.70 -14.96
C TRP A 66 1.57 -2.78 -15.89
N ALA A 67 2.90 -2.93 -15.91
CA ALA A 67 3.77 -2.13 -16.77
C ALA A 67 3.46 -2.34 -18.27
N SER A 68 3.35 -3.59 -18.72
CA SER A 68 3.08 -3.91 -20.14
C SER A 68 1.72 -3.43 -20.65
N ARG A 69 0.75 -3.19 -19.76
CA ARG A 69 -0.59 -2.70 -20.10
C ARG A 69 -0.74 -1.18 -19.98
N SER A 70 0.19 -0.51 -19.32
CA SER A 70 0.10 0.94 -19.12
C SER A 70 0.62 1.71 -20.33
N SER A 71 0.08 2.91 -20.54
CA SER A 71 0.66 3.89 -21.47
C SER A 71 2.02 4.43 -21.03
N PHE A 72 2.48 4.13 -19.78
CA PHE A 72 3.79 4.55 -19.26
C PHE A 72 4.56 3.37 -18.61
N PRO A 73 4.97 2.35 -19.37
CA PRO A 73 5.45 1.08 -18.80
C PRO A 73 6.57 1.20 -17.77
N ASP A 74 7.61 1.98 -18.07
CA ASP A 74 8.77 2.13 -17.18
C ASP A 74 8.40 2.87 -15.89
N ASN A 75 7.60 3.93 -16.00
CA ASN A 75 7.11 4.70 -14.85
C ASN A 75 6.19 3.85 -13.97
N THR A 76 5.27 3.09 -14.57
CA THR A 76 4.39 2.17 -13.85
C THR A 76 5.19 1.11 -13.11
N ARG A 77 6.17 0.48 -13.78
CA ARG A 77 7.05 -0.52 -13.16
C ARG A 77 7.80 0.06 -11.97
N MET A 78 8.40 1.24 -12.13
CA MET A 78 9.14 1.95 -11.08
C MET A 78 8.22 2.31 -9.91
N LEU A 79 7.04 2.85 -10.20
CA LEU A 79 6.05 3.29 -9.23
C LEU A 79 5.57 2.14 -8.35
N PHE A 80 5.11 1.05 -8.96
CA PHE A 80 4.63 -0.12 -8.20
C PHE A 80 5.77 -0.80 -7.42
N SER A 81 6.97 -0.86 -8.00
CA SER A 81 8.15 -1.39 -7.29
C SER A 81 8.52 -0.53 -6.08
N PHE A 82 8.52 0.80 -6.23
CA PHE A 82 8.75 1.73 -5.13
C PHE A 82 7.71 1.54 -4.02
N PHE A 83 6.43 1.40 -4.36
CA PHE A 83 5.38 1.20 -3.37
C PHE A 83 5.39 -0.19 -2.73
N ALA A 84 5.89 -1.22 -3.41
CA ALA A 84 6.16 -2.51 -2.78
C ALA A 84 7.20 -2.35 -1.66
N TYR A 85 8.29 -1.62 -1.87
CA TYR A 85 9.24 -1.30 -0.80
C TYR A 85 8.63 -0.39 0.28
N ALA A 86 7.86 0.61 -0.12
CA ALA A 86 7.20 1.51 0.81
C ALA A 86 6.23 0.77 1.75
N SER A 87 5.74 -0.41 1.38
CA SER A 87 4.90 -1.22 2.28
C SER A 87 5.67 -1.67 3.53
N ILE A 88 6.97 -1.98 3.39
CA ILE A 88 7.86 -2.31 4.50
C ILE A 88 8.09 -1.07 5.37
N TYR A 89 8.30 0.08 4.73
CA TYR A 89 8.40 1.36 5.43
C TYR A 89 7.15 1.66 6.28
N TYR A 90 5.96 1.51 5.70
CA TYR A 90 4.71 1.67 6.44
C TYR A 90 4.56 0.63 7.55
N ALA A 91 4.97 -0.62 7.32
CA ALA A 91 4.95 -1.65 8.35
C ALA A 91 5.78 -1.25 9.58
N VAL A 92 6.97 -0.71 9.37
CA VAL A 92 7.84 -0.23 10.47
C VAL A 92 7.19 0.96 11.20
N LEU A 93 6.71 1.96 10.45
CA LEU A 93 6.06 3.12 11.05
C LEU A 93 4.81 2.75 11.86
N VAL A 94 3.93 1.93 11.28
CA VAL A 94 2.70 1.47 11.93
C VAL A 94 3.04 0.63 13.14
N ALA A 95 3.99 -0.32 13.03
CA ALA A 95 4.38 -1.19 14.14
C ALA A 95 4.93 -0.42 15.35
N GLY A 96 5.58 0.72 15.11
CA GLY A 96 6.08 1.64 16.14
C GLY A 96 5.00 2.55 16.75
N TRP A 97 3.79 2.60 16.19
CA TRP A 97 2.71 3.45 16.69
C TRP A 97 1.98 2.79 17.86
N GLU A 98 2.29 3.25 19.07
CA GLU A 98 1.80 2.65 20.31
C GLU A 98 0.27 2.63 20.40
N LYS A 99 -0.41 3.69 19.94
CA LYS A 99 -1.88 3.75 19.94
C LYS A 99 -2.52 2.61 19.13
N TYR A 100 -2.00 2.32 17.93
CA TYR A 100 -2.52 1.22 17.12
C TYR A 100 -2.17 -0.14 17.73
N LYS A 101 -0.95 -0.30 18.26
CA LYS A 101 -0.55 -1.53 18.95
C LYS A 101 -1.47 -1.83 20.14
N LEU A 102 -1.74 -0.85 20.99
CA LEU A 102 -2.61 -1.01 22.16
C LEU A 102 -4.05 -1.33 21.72
N ALA A 103 -4.58 -0.65 20.70
CA ALA A 103 -5.89 -0.95 20.13
C ALA A 103 -5.95 -2.37 19.54
N PHE A 104 -4.86 -2.83 18.89
CA PHE A 104 -4.77 -4.17 18.34
C PHE A 104 -4.73 -5.24 19.41
N ILE A 105 -3.88 -5.11 20.44
CA ILE A 105 -3.81 -6.10 21.53
C ILE A 105 -5.13 -6.13 22.32
N GLY A 106 -5.66 -4.95 22.65
CA GLY A 106 -6.90 -4.80 23.41
C GLY A 106 -6.80 -5.33 24.84
N GLU A 107 -7.95 -5.55 25.46
CA GLU A 107 -8.08 -6.04 26.83
C GLU A 107 -7.85 -7.55 26.94
N ARG A 108 -7.15 -7.98 27.98
CA ARG A 108 -6.76 -9.39 28.20
C ARG A 108 -7.96 -10.33 28.37
N HIS A 109 -9.04 -9.84 28.97
CA HIS A 109 -10.23 -10.64 29.30
C HIS A 109 -11.32 -10.58 28.21
N SER A 110 -11.10 -9.86 27.11
CA SER A 110 -12.09 -9.76 26.06
C SER A 110 -12.14 -11.04 25.20
N PRO A 111 -13.31 -11.65 24.96
CA PRO A 111 -13.43 -12.80 24.06
C PRO A 111 -13.01 -12.46 22.61
N LYS A 112 -13.05 -11.17 22.24
CA LYS A 112 -12.63 -10.66 20.92
C LYS A 112 -11.13 -10.85 20.65
N ARG A 113 -10.32 -11.23 21.64
CA ARG A 113 -8.88 -11.52 21.47
C ARG A 113 -8.63 -12.70 20.51
N HIS A 114 -9.52 -13.69 20.47
CA HIS A 114 -9.38 -14.84 19.57
C HIS A 114 -9.74 -14.50 18.12
N LEU A 115 -10.35 -13.34 17.86
CA LEU A 115 -10.64 -12.82 16.51
C LEU A 115 -9.48 -12.01 15.91
N LYS A 116 -8.40 -11.77 16.66
CA LYS A 116 -7.23 -11.01 16.15
C LYS A 116 -6.56 -11.65 14.92
N PRO A 117 -6.45 -12.99 14.78
CA PRO A 117 -5.98 -13.61 13.54
C PRO A 117 -6.84 -13.23 12.32
N LEU A 118 -8.16 -13.14 12.48
CA LEU A 118 -9.06 -12.71 11.40
C LEU A 118 -8.76 -11.27 10.96
N ILE A 119 -8.48 -10.39 11.92
CA ILE A 119 -8.07 -9.00 11.63
C ILE A 119 -6.77 -8.96 10.83
N VAL A 120 -5.78 -9.78 11.19
CA VAL A 120 -4.52 -9.90 10.44
C VAL A 120 -4.79 -10.35 9.01
N VAL A 121 -5.60 -11.40 8.82
CA VAL A 121 -5.97 -11.90 7.49
C VAL A 121 -6.68 -10.82 6.68
N MET A 122 -7.60 -10.08 7.29
CA MET A 122 -8.37 -9.02 6.62
C MET A 122 -7.49 -7.84 6.18
N TYR A 123 -6.43 -7.52 6.92
CA TYR A 123 -5.51 -6.45 6.53
C TYR A 123 -4.37 -6.91 5.62
N LEU A 124 -4.01 -8.19 5.62
CA LEU A 124 -2.87 -8.71 4.86
C LEU A 124 -3.29 -9.31 3.51
N LEU A 125 -4.37 -10.09 3.47
CA LEU A 125 -4.73 -10.87 2.29
C LEU A 125 -5.23 -10.01 1.11
N PRO A 126 -6.16 -9.05 1.29
CA PRO A 126 -6.63 -8.23 0.16
C PRO A 126 -5.52 -7.45 -0.56
N PRO A 127 -4.62 -6.71 0.13
CA PRO A 127 -3.58 -5.98 -0.60
C PRO A 127 -2.56 -6.92 -1.24
N LEU A 128 -2.27 -8.10 -0.67
CA LEU A 128 -1.44 -9.11 -1.34
C LEU A 128 -2.07 -9.60 -2.65
N LEU A 129 -3.37 -9.89 -2.64
CA LEU A 129 -4.09 -10.30 -3.84
C LEU A 129 -4.09 -9.18 -4.89
N LEU A 130 -4.34 -7.94 -4.49
CA LEU A 130 -4.36 -6.79 -5.39
C LEU A 130 -2.97 -6.43 -5.93
N PHE A 131 -1.90 -6.65 -5.16
CA PHE A 131 -0.52 -6.59 -5.67
C PHE A 131 -0.17 -7.80 -6.56
N SER A 132 -0.91 -8.90 -6.49
CA SER A 132 -0.65 -10.11 -7.27
C SER A 132 -1.48 -10.20 -8.56
N VAL A 133 -2.47 -9.33 -8.73
CA VAL A 133 -3.37 -9.32 -9.90
C VAL A 133 -3.31 -7.96 -10.59
N ALA A 134 -3.01 -7.97 -11.88
CA ALA A 134 -3.17 -6.79 -12.72
C ALA A 134 -4.63 -6.65 -13.14
N LEU A 135 -5.23 -5.49 -12.88
CA LEU A 135 -6.59 -5.19 -13.32
C LEU A 135 -6.69 -5.36 -14.84
N PRO A 136 -7.83 -5.88 -15.35
CA PRO A 136 -8.02 -6.04 -16.79
C PRO A 136 -7.88 -4.69 -17.51
N ALA A 137 -7.31 -4.70 -18.71
CA ALA A 137 -7.30 -3.53 -19.57
C ALA A 137 -8.67 -3.44 -20.27
N GLU A 138 -9.35 -2.30 -20.13
CA GLU A 138 -10.60 -2.06 -20.84
C GLU A 138 -10.31 -1.62 -22.29
N GLU A 139 -10.87 -2.31 -23.29
CA GLU A 139 -10.62 -2.02 -24.71
C GLU A 139 -11.21 -0.68 -25.18
N LYS A 140 -12.20 -0.15 -24.46
CA LYS A 140 -12.85 1.14 -24.75
C LYS A 140 -12.93 1.97 -23.48
N CYS A 141 -11.97 2.87 -23.31
CA CYS A 141 -11.86 3.73 -22.15
C CYS A 141 -12.92 4.83 -22.16
N LEU A 142 -14.10 4.59 -21.58
CA LEU A 142 -15.21 5.54 -21.65
C LEU A 142 -15.26 6.54 -20.49
N ASN A 143 -14.66 6.25 -19.33
CA ASN A 143 -14.79 7.14 -18.17
C ASN A 143 -13.51 7.31 -17.33
N LEU A 144 -12.76 6.25 -16.95
CA LEU A 144 -11.53 6.36 -16.14
C LEU A 144 -10.65 5.09 -16.27
N CYS A 145 -9.61 5.12 -17.12
CA CYS A 145 -8.65 4.00 -17.19
C CYS A 145 -7.46 4.21 -16.27
N ILE A 146 -7.35 3.35 -15.26
CA ILE A 146 -6.19 3.33 -14.36
C ILE A 146 -4.88 3.11 -15.13
N HIS A 147 -4.90 2.33 -16.21
CA HIS A 147 -3.72 2.06 -17.04
C HIS A 147 -3.21 3.28 -17.82
N GLU A 148 -4.08 4.29 -18.04
CA GLU A 148 -3.76 5.51 -18.79
C GLU A 148 -3.52 6.73 -17.90
N SER A 149 -3.82 6.65 -16.60
CA SER A 149 -3.71 7.78 -15.67
C SER A 149 -2.63 7.56 -14.63
N ARG A 150 -1.54 8.33 -14.72
CA ARG A 150 -0.43 8.34 -13.73
C ARG A 150 -0.95 8.64 -12.31
N LEU A 151 -1.92 9.54 -12.18
CA LEU A 151 -2.51 9.91 -10.89
C LEU A 151 -3.28 8.75 -10.26
N LEU A 152 -4.09 8.04 -11.04
CA LEU A 152 -4.84 6.89 -10.54
C LEU A 152 -3.90 5.76 -10.11
N GLN A 153 -2.84 5.48 -10.88
CA GLN A 153 -1.83 4.49 -10.50
C GLN A 153 -1.10 4.89 -9.22
N LEU A 154 -0.74 6.18 -9.06
CA LEU A 154 -0.09 6.70 -7.86
C LEU A 154 -0.97 6.49 -6.63
N ILE A 155 -2.25 6.89 -6.69
CA ILE A 155 -3.20 6.74 -5.59
C ILE A 155 -3.41 5.25 -5.27
N TYR A 156 -3.61 4.43 -6.30
CA TYR A 156 -3.83 2.99 -6.15
C TYR A 156 -2.64 2.30 -5.47
N ALA A 157 -1.42 2.51 -5.97
CA ALA A 157 -0.21 1.90 -5.42
C ALA A 157 0.10 2.41 -4.01
N PHE A 158 -0.13 3.70 -3.73
CA PHE A 158 0.00 4.27 -2.39
C PHE A 158 -0.95 3.61 -1.38
N LEU A 159 -2.24 3.52 -1.71
CA LEU A 159 -3.24 2.93 -0.82
C LEU A 159 -2.96 1.45 -0.56
N LEU A 160 -2.59 0.71 -1.61
CA LEU A 160 -2.19 -0.69 -1.48
C LEU A 160 -0.96 -0.86 -0.59
N SER A 161 0.06 -0.01 -0.79
CA SER A 161 1.29 -0.04 -0.01
C SER A 161 1.02 0.21 1.47
N PHE A 162 0.24 1.23 1.79
CA PHE A 162 -0.14 1.54 3.17
C PHE A 162 -0.96 0.40 3.79
N TRP A 163 -1.94 -0.15 3.07
CA TRP A 163 -2.75 -1.26 3.54
C TRP A 163 -1.89 -2.50 3.81
N LEU A 164 -1.01 -2.87 2.86
CA LEU A 164 -0.09 -3.99 3.04
C LEU A 164 0.83 -3.78 4.25
N GLY A 165 1.38 -2.56 4.40
CA GLY A 165 2.20 -2.21 5.56
C GLY A 165 1.45 -2.36 6.89
N PHE A 166 0.19 -1.92 6.93
CA PHE A 166 -0.67 -2.11 8.09
C PHE A 166 -0.94 -3.60 8.39
N GLY A 167 -1.16 -4.41 7.35
CA GLY A 167 -1.29 -5.86 7.46
C GLY A 167 -0.04 -6.52 8.03
N LEU A 168 1.14 -6.14 7.54
CA LEU A 168 2.44 -6.63 8.03
C LEU A 168 2.69 -6.23 9.49
N ALA A 169 2.37 -4.99 9.87
CA ALA A 169 2.46 -4.55 11.26
C ALA A 169 1.51 -5.33 12.19
N SER A 170 0.29 -5.59 11.72
CA SER A 170 -0.70 -6.39 12.44
C SER A 170 -0.22 -7.84 12.64
N LEU A 171 0.36 -8.44 11.60
CA LEU A 171 0.98 -9.76 11.66
C LEU A 171 2.12 -9.79 12.69
N TYR A 172 3.00 -8.79 12.65
CA TYR A 172 4.10 -8.65 13.61
C TYR A 172 3.59 -8.55 15.06
N TRP A 173 2.57 -7.73 15.33
CA TRP A 173 2.01 -7.62 16.67
C TRP A 173 1.38 -8.92 17.13
N TRP A 174 0.69 -9.64 16.24
CA TRP A 174 0.09 -10.92 16.55
C TRP A 174 1.15 -11.96 16.94
N ILE A 175 2.21 -12.11 16.14
CA ILE A 175 3.31 -13.04 16.43
C ILE A 175 4.00 -12.67 17.75
N ARG A 176 4.35 -11.38 17.93
CA ARG A 176 5.08 -10.92 19.12
C ARG A 176 4.26 -11.01 20.42
N ASN A 177 2.92 -11.01 20.33
CA ASN A 177 2.03 -11.07 21.49
C ASN A 177 1.16 -12.33 21.50
N PHE A 178 1.56 -13.38 20.77
CA PHE A 178 0.78 -14.60 20.60
C PHE A 178 0.36 -15.20 21.94
N SER A 179 1.30 -15.26 22.90
CA SER A 179 1.03 -15.78 24.24
C SER A 179 -0.05 -14.99 24.95
N ARG A 180 0.06 -13.66 24.98
CA ARG A 180 -0.91 -12.76 25.63
C ARG A 180 -2.29 -12.77 24.98
N ILE A 181 -2.36 -13.05 23.67
CA ILE A 181 -3.62 -13.05 22.92
C ILE A 181 -4.39 -14.36 23.15
N HIS A 182 -3.69 -15.49 23.25
CA HIS A 182 -4.32 -16.82 23.29
C HIS A 182 -4.31 -17.49 24.67
N PHE A 183 -3.40 -17.11 25.57
CA PHE A 183 -3.26 -17.65 26.93
C PHE A 183 -3.49 -16.57 28.00
#